data_AF-A0A6G0TQJ5-F1
#
_entry.id   AF-A0A6G0TQJ5-F1
#
_cell.length_a   1.000
_cell.length_b   1.000
_cell.length_c   1.000
_cell.angle_alpha   90.00
_cell.angle_beta   90.00
_cell.angle_gamma   90.00
#
_symmetry.space_group_name_H-M   'P 1'
#
loop_
_entity.id
_entity.type
_entity.pdbx_description
1 polymer ?
#
loop_
_entity_poly.entity_id
_entity_poly.type
_entity_poly.pdbx_seq_one_letter_code
_entity_poly.pdbx_strand_id
1 'polypeptide(L)'
;MPCNVCKSNVSPTKKITCSFCGQFFHKSCLSTFNKNKDDPQNWTCDECEQNIIIKKNVTSRKNRQGNDKIMNTHDEGNKTSIDINEIKSSIDIILNKLDCLTTSYSSIEKSVSFLSDKVDEYNTKLQSIVQKVKDFDIRLNAYENKIDILKGNNNITEQAKLGNNLDITGIPKTTNENLKLVVSTLAKIVNVEVKEEHIDKTYRLRHKNENNSRIIVEFTNKEIKNNLLTAINPELKQKCLS
;
A
#
# COMPACT_ATOMS: atom_id res chain seq x y z
N MET A 1 -7.74 16.84 8.70
CA MET A 1 -8.62 15.99 9.52
C MET A 1 -9.88 16.79 9.80
N PRO A 2 -11.08 16.27 9.48
CA PRO A 2 -12.32 17.01 9.61
C PRO A 2 -12.71 17.18 11.09
N CYS A 3 -13.29 18.34 11.42
CA CYS A 3 -13.85 18.61 12.74
C CYS A 3 -15.10 17.76 12.95
N ASN A 4 -15.27 17.16 14.13
CA ASN A 4 -16.43 16.34 14.39
C ASN A 4 -17.76 17.14 14.46
N VAL A 5 -17.69 18.46 14.71
CA VAL A 5 -18.87 19.35 14.78
C VAL A 5 -19.23 19.91 13.40
N CYS A 6 -18.35 20.70 12.79
CA CYS A 6 -18.67 21.42 11.54
C CYS A 6 -18.22 20.69 10.27
N LYS A 7 -17.63 19.49 10.40
CA LYS A 7 -17.09 18.64 9.31
C LYS A 7 -16.02 19.29 8.41
N SER A 8 -15.63 20.53 8.68
CA SER A 8 -14.56 21.26 7.98
C SER A 8 -13.18 20.85 8.47
N ASN A 9 -12.15 20.98 7.63
CA ASN A 9 -10.79 20.59 7.99
C ASN A 9 -10.22 21.44 9.14
N VAL A 10 -9.62 20.78 10.12
CA VAL A 10 -8.93 21.40 11.27
C VAL A 10 -7.44 21.51 10.97
N SER A 11 -6.86 22.69 11.21
CA SER A 11 -5.41 22.91 11.11
C SER A 11 -4.67 22.18 12.23
N PRO A 12 -3.50 21.54 11.96
CA PRO A 12 -2.70 20.83 12.95
C PRO A 12 -2.31 21.66 14.19
N THR A 13 -2.21 22.98 14.06
CA THR A 13 -1.80 23.90 15.14
C THR A 13 -2.95 24.42 15.98
N LYS A 14 -4.20 24.27 15.52
CA LYS A 14 -5.42 24.79 16.19
C LYS A 14 -6.43 23.68 16.51
N LYS A 15 -5.97 22.42 16.53
CA LYS A 15 -6.80 21.26 16.86
C LYS A 15 -6.82 21.01 18.37
N ILE A 16 -7.98 20.61 18.86
CA ILE A 16 -8.15 19.93 20.14
C ILE A 16 -8.59 18.49 19.84
N THR A 17 -8.08 17.54 20.61
CA THR A 17 -8.41 16.12 20.48
C THR A 17 -9.10 15.67 21.75
N CYS A 18 -10.24 14.98 21.63
CA CYS A 18 -10.90 14.38 22.78
C CYS A 18 -10.05 13.19 23.31
N SER A 19 -9.74 13.18 24.60
CA SER A 19 -8.94 12.12 25.23
C SER A 19 -9.64 10.75 25.26
N PHE A 20 -10.97 10.71 25.15
CA PHE A 20 -11.75 9.46 25.16
C PHE A 20 -12.01 8.88 23.77
N CYS A 21 -12.50 9.69 22.81
CA CYS A 21 -12.88 9.21 21.48
C CYS A 21 -11.86 9.50 20.38
N GLY A 22 -10.79 10.25 20.68
CA GLY A 22 -9.73 10.58 19.73
C GLY A 22 -10.15 11.52 18.59
N GLN A 23 -11.38 12.04 18.61
CA GLN A 23 -11.91 12.91 17.55
C GLN A 23 -11.33 14.32 17.62
N PHE A 24 -11.31 15.01 16.46
CA PHE A 24 -10.71 16.33 16.30
C PHE A 24 -11.74 17.46 16.28
N PHE A 25 -11.41 18.58 16.91
CA PHE A 25 -12.29 19.74 17.05
C PHE A 25 -11.54 21.05 16.81
N HIS A 26 -12.20 22.03 16.19
CA HIS A 26 -11.72 23.43 16.25
C HIS A 26 -12.02 24.01 17.63
N LYS A 27 -11.10 24.81 18.18
CA LYS A 27 -11.34 25.58 19.43
C LYS A 27 -12.62 26.43 19.38
N SER A 28 -12.93 26.97 18.19
CA SER A 28 -14.12 27.80 17.94
C SER A 28 -15.43 27.01 17.84
N CYS A 29 -15.36 25.71 17.59
CA CYS A 29 -16.55 24.84 17.49
C CYS A 29 -16.95 24.21 18.84
N LEU A 30 -16.27 24.57 19.93
CA LEU A 30 -16.56 24.06 21.26
C LEU A 30 -17.57 24.94 21.99
N SER A 31 -18.63 24.33 22.51
CA SER A 31 -19.62 24.95 23.41
C SER A 31 -18.94 25.68 24.58
N THR A 32 -19.44 26.85 24.97
CA THR A 32 -18.93 27.63 26.12
C THR A 32 -19.14 26.95 27.47
N PHE A 33 -19.96 25.91 27.54
CA PHE A 33 -20.30 25.18 28.76
C PHE A 33 -19.23 24.19 29.23
N ASN A 34 -18.28 23.82 28.38
CA ASN A 34 -17.27 22.82 28.69
C ASN A 34 -16.02 23.48 29.31
N LYS A 35 -15.78 23.23 30.60
CA LYS A 35 -14.97 24.09 31.50
C LYS A 35 -13.44 24.01 31.32
N ASN A 36 -12.90 23.16 30.44
CA ASN A 36 -11.45 22.94 30.31
C ASN A 36 -10.92 23.19 28.89
N LYS A 37 -11.28 24.31 28.26
CA LYS A 37 -10.73 24.67 26.92
C LYS A 37 -9.22 24.92 26.92
N ASP A 38 -8.65 25.19 28.10
CA ASP A 38 -7.26 25.60 28.29
C ASP A 38 -6.30 24.46 28.68
N ASP A 39 -6.82 23.24 28.89
CA ASP A 39 -6.01 22.01 29.05
C ASP A 39 -6.29 21.04 27.88
N PRO A 40 -5.54 21.15 26.76
CA PRO A 40 -5.75 20.32 25.58
C PRO A 40 -5.42 18.85 25.78
N GLN A 41 -4.67 18.48 26.84
CA GLN A 41 -4.24 17.10 27.07
C GLN A 41 -5.34 16.26 27.74
N ASN A 42 -6.15 16.86 28.61
CA ASN A 42 -7.22 16.17 29.32
C ASN A 42 -8.64 16.54 28.85
N TRP A 43 -8.78 17.25 27.75
CA TRP A 43 -10.09 17.71 27.28
C TRP A 43 -10.96 16.56 26.73
N THR A 44 -12.25 16.60 27.06
CA THR A 44 -13.27 15.61 26.65
C THR A 44 -14.44 16.28 25.94
N CYS A 45 -14.93 15.69 24.84
CA CYS A 45 -16.09 16.26 24.15
C CYS A 45 -17.40 16.04 24.92
N ASP A 46 -18.40 16.87 24.64
CA ASP A 46 -19.70 16.88 25.33
C ASP A 46 -20.39 15.48 25.31
N GLU A 47 -20.29 14.76 24.19
CA GLU A 47 -20.83 13.39 24.06
C GLU A 47 -20.13 12.39 24.99
N CYS A 48 -18.81 12.49 25.13
CA CYS A 48 -18.04 11.63 26.03
C CYS A 48 -18.26 12.03 27.50
N GLU A 49 -18.41 13.32 27.79
CA GLU A 49 -18.68 13.83 29.14
C GLU A 49 -20.07 13.38 29.64
N GLN A 50 -21.11 13.51 28.81
CA GLN A 50 -22.45 13.04 29.15
C GLN A 50 -22.48 11.53 29.42
N ASN A 51 -21.74 10.74 28.63
CA ASN A 51 -21.62 9.30 28.85
C ASN A 51 -20.88 8.94 30.15
N ILE A 52 -19.93 9.77 30.61
CA ILE A 52 -19.28 9.60 31.92
C ILE A 52 -20.24 9.97 33.06
N ILE A 53 -21.01 11.05 32.92
CA ILE A 53 -22.00 11.48 33.92
C ILE A 53 -23.10 10.42 34.09
N ILE A 54 -23.59 9.84 32.98
CA ILE A 54 -24.57 8.75 33.01
C ILE A 54 -24.00 7.54 33.78
N LYS A 55 -22.74 7.16 33.55
CA LYS A 55 -22.08 6.06 34.28
C LYS A 55 -21.87 6.35 35.77
N LYS A 56 -21.59 7.61 36.16
CA LYS A 56 -21.44 8.01 37.57
C LYS A 56 -22.79 8.07 38.32
N ASN A 57 -23.89 8.36 37.62
CA ASN A 57 -25.23 8.45 38.22
C ASN A 57 -25.90 7.07 38.44
N VAL A 58 -25.35 5.99 37.87
CA VAL A 58 -25.84 4.62 38.08
C VAL A 58 -25.34 4.03 39.41
N THR A 59 -24.27 4.56 40.01
CA THR A 59 -23.69 4.09 41.28
C THR A 59 -23.90 5.03 42.49
N SER A 60 -24.90 5.92 42.45
CA SER A 60 -25.24 6.77 43.61
C SER A 60 -26.75 6.95 43.78
N ARG A 61 -27.44 5.87 44.19
CA ARG A 61 -28.73 5.94 44.89
C ARG A 61 -28.72 5.05 46.13
N LYS A 62 -28.13 5.56 47.22
CA LYS A 62 -28.60 5.40 48.61
C LYS A 62 -27.68 6.17 49.56
N ASN A 63 -27.95 7.47 49.74
CA ASN A 63 -27.97 8.11 51.06
C ASN A 63 -28.27 9.61 50.89
N ARG A 64 -29.54 9.98 51.06
CA ARG A 64 -30.01 11.33 51.44
C ARG A 64 -31.54 11.25 51.66
N GLN A 65 -31.93 10.82 52.85
CA GLN A 65 -33.09 11.37 53.55
C GLN A 65 -32.46 12.13 54.73
N GLY A 66 -32.58 13.45 54.83
CA GLY A 66 -33.84 14.17 54.74
C GLY A 66 -34.49 14.05 56.11
N ASN A 67 -33.92 14.80 57.05
CA ASN A 67 -34.22 14.83 58.47
C ASN A 67 -35.57 15.52 58.68
N ASP A 68 -36.65 14.78 58.93
CA ASP A 68 -37.90 15.33 59.44
C ASP A 68 -38.47 14.44 60.55
N LYS A 69 -38.27 14.93 61.78
CA LYS A 69 -39.14 14.89 62.95
C LYS A 69 -39.89 13.59 63.27
N ILE A 70 -39.28 12.82 64.17
CA ILE A 70 -39.79 12.45 65.50
C ILE A 70 -41.32 12.55 65.65
N MET A 71 -41.98 11.39 65.73
CA MET A 71 -43.05 11.19 66.70
C MET A 71 -42.86 9.82 67.36
N ASN A 72 -42.42 9.86 68.61
CA ASN A 72 -42.30 8.72 69.50
C ASN A 72 -43.70 8.22 69.85
N THR A 73 -43.92 6.92 69.70
CA THR A 73 -44.71 6.15 70.67
C THR A 73 -44.06 4.78 70.81
N HIS A 74 -43.62 4.50 72.04
CA HIS A 74 -43.18 3.22 72.54
C HIS A 74 -44.20 2.12 72.22
N ASP A 75 -43.73 0.93 71.84
CA ASP A 75 -44.08 -0.26 72.63
C ASP A 75 -43.04 -1.38 72.43
N GLU A 76 -42.56 -1.90 73.55
CA GLU A 76 -41.63 -3.04 73.62
C GLU A 76 -42.44 -4.34 73.58
N GLY A 77 -42.23 -5.18 72.57
CA GLY A 77 -42.80 -6.52 72.58
C GLY A 77 -42.60 -7.33 71.31
N ASN A 78 -42.03 -8.51 71.48
CA ASN A 78 -42.02 -9.66 70.55
C ASN A 78 -41.07 -9.65 69.35
N LYS A 79 -39.96 -10.35 69.56
CA LYS A 79 -39.27 -11.18 68.57
C LYS A 79 -40.26 -12.08 67.82
N THR A 80 -39.99 -12.22 66.53
CA THR A 80 -40.43 -13.24 65.56
C THR A 80 -41.89 -13.21 65.09
N SER A 81 -42.19 -12.25 64.22
CA SER A 81 -42.93 -12.57 63.00
C SER A 81 -42.21 -11.90 61.84
N ILE A 82 -41.34 -12.63 61.15
CA ILE A 82 -40.94 -12.19 59.82
C ILE A 82 -42.23 -12.18 59.01
N ASP A 83 -42.65 -10.99 58.55
CA ASP A 83 -43.91 -10.85 57.82
C ASP A 83 -43.80 -11.66 56.54
N ILE A 84 -44.50 -12.79 56.49
CA ILE A 84 -44.50 -13.73 55.37
C ILE A 84 -44.90 -13.00 54.08
N ASN A 85 -45.68 -11.92 54.18
CA ASN A 85 -46.06 -11.09 53.04
C ASN A 85 -44.88 -10.30 52.46
N GLU A 86 -43.95 -9.86 53.30
CA GLU A 86 -42.75 -9.12 52.90
C GLU A 86 -41.74 -10.04 52.21
N ILE A 87 -41.59 -11.27 52.69
CA ILE A 87 -40.83 -12.33 52.01
C ILE A 87 -41.47 -12.65 50.66
N LYS A 88 -42.79 -12.84 50.60
CA LYS A 88 -43.51 -13.17 49.37
C LYS A 88 -43.31 -12.11 48.30
N SER A 89 -43.43 -10.83 48.68
CA SER A 89 -43.15 -9.71 47.78
C SER A 89 -41.70 -9.71 47.27
N SER A 90 -40.74 -10.00 48.14
CA SER A 90 -39.33 -10.11 47.75
C SER A 90 -39.06 -11.26 46.77
N ILE A 91 -39.73 -12.41 46.96
CA ILE A 91 -39.67 -13.55 46.04
C ILE A 91 -40.26 -13.18 44.68
N ASP A 92 -41.41 -12.50 44.64
CA ASP A 92 -42.02 -12.05 43.38
C ASP A 92 -41.09 -11.11 42.60
N ILE A 93 -40.39 -10.20 43.30
CA ILE A 93 -39.40 -9.31 42.67
C ILE A 93 -38.22 -10.10 42.10
N ILE A 94 -37.74 -11.12 42.80
CA ILE A 94 -36.63 -11.98 42.33
C ILE A 94 -37.06 -12.78 41.11
N LEU A 95 -38.26 -13.37 41.12
CA LEU A 95 -38.81 -14.12 39.98
C LEU A 95 -38.91 -13.23 38.73
N ASN A 96 -39.45 -12.02 38.87
CA ASN A 96 -39.52 -11.07 37.75
C ASN A 96 -38.13 -10.69 37.21
N LYS A 97 -37.13 -10.53 38.08
CA LYS A 97 -35.74 -10.26 37.66
C LYS A 97 -35.11 -11.48 36.98
N LEU A 98 -35.42 -12.69 37.43
CA LEU A 98 -34.99 -13.93 36.77
C LEU A 98 -35.60 -14.07 35.37
N ASP A 99 -36.87 -13.72 35.19
CA ASP A 99 -37.51 -13.71 33.86
C ASP A 99 -36.88 -12.67 32.93
N CYS A 100 -36.61 -11.47 33.45
CA CYS A 100 -35.89 -10.43 32.72
C CYS A 100 -34.49 -10.91 32.32
N LEU A 101 -33.76 -11.55 33.24
CA LEU A 101 -32.42 -12.09 32.98
C LEU A 101 -32.47 -13.20 31.93
N THR A 102 -33.44 -14.10 32.00
CA THR A 102 -33.65 -15.18 31.03
C THR A 102 -33.92 -14.62 29.64
N THR A 103 -34.73 -13.56 29.55
CA THR A 103 -35.01 -12.86 28.28
C THR A 103 -33.75 -12.21 27.71
N SER A 104 -32.98 -11.50 28.55
CA SER A 104 -31.69 -10.92 28.13
C SER A 104 -30.69 -11.99 27.70
N TYR A 105 -30.62 -13.12 28.40
CA TYR A 105 -29.74 -14.23 28.05
C TYR A 105 -30.07 -14.78 26.65
N SER A 106 -31.36 -15.02 26.36
CA SER A 106 -31.79 -15.46 25.02
C SER A 106 -31.45 -14.44 23.92
N SER A 107 -31.55 -13.15 24.22
CA SER A 107 -31.14 -12.10 23.26
C SER A 107 -29.64 -12.09 22.99
N ILE A 108 -28.81 -12.34 24.01
CA ILE A 108 -27.36 -12.43 23.87
C ILE A 108 -27.00 -13.67 23.05
N GLU A 109 -27.61 -14.82 23.35
CA GLU A 109 -27.40 -16.07 22.62
C GLU A 109 -27.64 -15.89 21.10
N LYS A 110 -28.75 -15.25 20.72
CA LYS A 110 -29.05 -14.91 19.32
C LYS A 110 -28.00 -14.00 18.69
N SER A 111 -27.52 -13.00 19.45
CA SER A 111 -26.50 -12.06 18.96
C SER A 111 -25.16 -12.76 18.74
N VAL A 112 -24.78 -13.66 19.65
CA VAL A 112 -23.56 -14.48 19.55
C VAL A 112 -23.64 -15.44 18.37
N SER A 113 -24.78 -16.11 18.17
CA SER A 113 -25.02 -16.97 17.00
C SER A 113 -24.84 -16.19 15.69
N PHE A 114 -25.49 -15.02 15.58
CA PHE A 114 -25.37 -14.16 14.40
C PHE A 114 -23.92 -13.70 14.14
N LEU A 115 -23.19 -13.33 15.20
CA LEU A 115 -21.78 -12.96 15.10
C LEU A 115 -20.93 -14.14 14.63
N SER A 116 -21.20 -15.36 15.10
CA SER A 116 -20.51 -16.58 14.66
C SER A 116 -20.68 -16.80 13.15
N ASP A 117 -21.93 -16.71 12.65
CA ASP A 117 -22.21 -16.87 11.22
C ASP A 117 -21.46 -15.83 10.38
N LYS A 118 -21.36 -14.58 10.87
CA LYS A 118 -20.64 -13.52 10.18
C LYS A 118 -19.13 -13.73 10.20
N VAL A 119 -18.58 -14.26 11.29
CA VAL A 119 -17.16 -14.63 11.36
C VAL A 119 -16.84 -15.72 10.35
N ASP A 120 -17.69 -16.74 10.22
CA ASP A 120 -17.49 -17.80 9.23
C ASP A 120 -17.59 -17.28 7.79
N GLU A 121 -18.57 -16.41 7.52
CA GLU A 121 -18.69 -15.74 6.22
C GLU A 121 -17.42 -14.93 5.87
N TYR A 122 -16.85 -14.21 6.83
CA TYR A 122 -15.60 -13.47 6.60
C TYR A 122 -14.40 -14.39 6.43
N ASN A 123 -14.32 -15.49 7.18
CA ASN A 123 -13.25 -16.47 7.04
C ASN A 123 -13.23 -17.09 5.63
N THR A 124 -14.39 -17.47 5.10
CA THR A 124 -14.48 -18.00 3.72
C THR A 124 -14.06 -16.96 2.67
N LYS A 125 -14.49 -15.71 2.82
CA LYS A 125 -14.06 -14.60 1.94
C LYS A 125 -12.55 -14.35 2.03
N LEU A 126 -11.98 -14.36 3.22
CA LEU A 126 -10.54 -14.20 3.43
C LEU A 126 -9.75 -15.34 2.77
N GLN A 127 -10.18 -16.59 2.94
CA GLN A 127 -9.55 -17.72 2.27
C GLN A 127 -9.59 -17.59 0.74
N SER A 128 -10.72 -17.15 0.18
CA SER A 128 -10.85 -16.89 -1.27
C SER A 128 -9.89 -15.80 -1.75
N ILE A 129 -9.75 -14.71 -0.99
CA ILE A 129 -8.82 -13.62 -1.31
C ILE A 129 -7.37 -14.11 -1.23
N VAL A 130 -7.01 -14.85 -0.18
CA VAL A 130 -5.66 -15.44 -0.04
C VAL A 130 -5.32 -16.33 -1.22
N GLN A 131 -6.27 -17.14 -1.70
CA GLN A 131 -6.06 -17.97 -2.87
C GLN A 131 -5.82 -17.13 -4.15
N LYS A 132 -6.64 -16.09 -4.37
CA LYS A 132 -6.45 -15.19 -5.52
C LYS A 132 -5.11 -14.47 -5.50
N VAL A 133 -4.64 -14.06 -4.32
CA VAL A 133 -3.32 -13.43 -4.15
C VAL A 133 -2.20 -14.40 -4.54
N LYS A 134 -2.28 -15.67 -4.11
CA LYS A 134 -1.32 -16.71 -4.52
C LYS A 134 -1.34 -16.95 -6.02
N ASP A 135 -2.53 -17.04 -6.63
CA ASP A 135 -2.67 -17.24 -8.07
C ASP A 135 -2.08 -16.06 -8.86
N PHE A 136 -2.24 -14.83 -8.37
CA PHE A 136 -1.63 -13.66 -8.98
C PHE A 136 -0.10 -13.68 -8.84
N ASP A 137 0.44 -14.08 -7.70
CA ASP A 137 1.89 -14.20 -7.49
C ASP A 137 2.52 -15.21 -8.46
N ILE A 138 1.89 -16.37 -8.64
CA ILE A 138 2.32 -17.38 -9.62
C ILE A 138 2.32 -16.80 -11.05
N ARG A 139 1.27 -16.06 -11.42
CA ARG A 139 1.17 -15.44 -12.76
C ARG A 139 2.21 -14.35 -12.97
N LEU A 140 2.48 -13.52 -11.96
CA LEU A 140 3.51 -12.49 -12.04
C LEU A 140 4.89 -13.09 -12.32
N ASN A 141 5.28 -14.11 -11.55
CA ASN A 141 6.53 -14.84 -11.77
C ASN A 141 6.60 -15.45 -13.19
N ALA A 142 5.49 -16.01 -13.70
CA ALA A 142 5.45 -16.54 -15.05
C ALA A 142 5.61 -15.45 -16.12
N TYR A 143 5.01 -14.28 -15.93
CA TYR A 143 5.16 -13.15 -16.84
C TYR A 143 6.57 -12.54 -16.81
N GLU A 144 7.18 -12.42 -15.64
CA GLU A 144 8.57 -11.95 -15.51
C GLU A 144 9.54 -12.85 -16.26
N ASN A 145 9.45 -14.17 -16.06
CA ASN A 145 10.25 -15.15 -16.80
C ASN A 145 10.05 -15.03 -18.32
N LYS A 146 8.80 -14.85 -18.76
CA LYS A 146 8.50 -14.67 -20.19
C LYS A 146 9.11 -13.39 -20.75
N ILE A 147 9.09 -12.30 -19.99
CA ILE A 147 9.70 -11.03 -20.37
C ILE A 147 11.21 -11.22 -20.53
N ASP A 148 11.88 -11.92 -19.60
CA ASP A 148 13.33 -12.11 -19.67
C ASP A 148 13.75 -12.99 -20.83
N ILE A 149 13.00 -14.07 -21.11
CA ILE A 149 13.21 -14.88 -22.32
C ILE A 149 13.05 -14.04 -23.59
N LEU A 150 11.99 -13.22 -23.66
CA LEU A 150 11.75 -12.36 -24.82
C LEU A 150 12.83 -11.30 -25.00
N LYS A 151 13.31 -10.67 -23.91
CA LYS A 151 14.45 -9.75 -23.96
C LYS A 151 15.71 -10.43 -24.48
N GLY A 152 16.00 -11.63 -23.98
CA GLY A 152 17.13 -12.44 -24.44
C GLY A 152 17.04 -12.75 -25.93
N ASN A 153 15.89 -13.22 -26.40
CA ASN A 153 15.64 -13.51 -27.81
C ASN A 153 15.72 -12.24 -28.68
N ASN A 154 15.21 -11.11 -28.21
CA ASN A 154 15.28 -9.85 -28.93
C ASN A 154 16.73 -9.39 -29.08
N ASN A 155 17.53 -9.46 -28.01
CA ASN A 155 18.96 -9.16 -28.06
C ASN A 155 19.69 -10.06 -29.07
N ILE A 156 19.47 -11.38 -29.04
CA ILE A 156 20.07 -12.31 -30.01
C ILE A 156 19.67 -11.95 -31.45
N THR A 157 18.40 -11.62 -31.66
CA THR A 157 17.87 -11.26 -32.99
C THR A 157 18.45 -9.94 -33.50
N GLU A 158 18.56 -8.93 -32.64
CA GLU A 158 19.17 -7.64 -32.96
C GLU A 158 20.66 -7.80 -33.29
N GLN A 159 21.39 -8.58 -32.48
CA GLN A 159 22.81 -8.88 -32.76
C GLN A 159 22.98 -9.66 -34.07
N ALA A 160 22.07 -10.59 -34.38
CA ALA A 160 22.09 -11.31 -35.64
C ALA A 160 21.87 -10.38 -36.85
N LYS A 161 20.95 -9.41 -36.75
CA LYS A 161 20.73 -8.39 -37.78
C LYS A 161 21.94 -7.49 -38.00
N LEU A 162 22.68 -7.19 -36.93
CA LEU A 162 23.93 -6.42 -36.99
C LEU A 162 25.15 -7.29 -37.38
N GLY A 163 24.94 -8.59 -37.64
CA GLY A 163 26.00 -9.56 -37.91
C GLY A 163 26.92 -9.13 -39.05
N ASN A 164 26.38 -8.46 -40.07
CA ASN A 164 27.12 -7.98 -41.24
C ASN A 164 27.50 -6.49 -41.16
N ASN A 165 27.19 -5.81 -40.06
CA ASN A 165 27.44 -4.38 -39.93
C ASN A 165 28.82 -4.13 -39.32
N LEU A 166 29.51 -3.11 -39.80
CA LEU A 166 30.77 -2.61 -39.27
C LEU A 166 30.64 -1.13 -38.94
N ASP A 167 31.07 -0.76 -37.73
CA ASP A 167 31.14 0.64 -37.27
C ASP A 167 32.58 1.13 -37.45
N ILE A 168 32.76 2.18 -38.26
CA ILE A 168 34.05 2.84 -38.50
C ILE A 168 33.99 4.23 -37.87
N THR A 169 34.92 4.48 -36.95
CA THR A 169 35.01 5.74 -36.21
C THR A 169 36.32 6.46 -36.51
N GLY A 170 36.38 7.76 -36.19
CA GLY A 170 37.61 8.56 -36.34
C GLY A 170 37.90 9.10 -37.75
N ILE A 171 36.99 8.90 -38.71
CA ILE A 171 37.12 9.49 -40.05
C ILE A 171 36.42 10.86 -40.10
N PRO A 172 37.14 11.97 -40.34
CA PRO A 172 36.53 13.29 -40.48
C PRO A 172 35.53 13.33 -41.65
N LYS A 173 34.46 14.12 -41.50
CA LYS A 173 33.47 14.37 -42.55
C LYS A 173 34.03 15.34 -43.58
N THR A 174 33.96 14.98 -44.85
CA THR A 174 34.35 15.85 -45.97
C THR A 174 33.14 16.20 -46.84
N THR A 175 33.21 17.32 -47.55
CA THR A 175 32.16 17.71 -48.50
C THR A 175 32.12 16.76 -49.69
N ASN A 176 30.93 16.28 -50.06
CA ASN A 176 30.72 15.34 -51.15
C ASN A 176 31.55 14.04 -51.02
N GLU A 177 31.59 13.48 -49.81
CA GLU A 177 32.30 12.23 -49.54
C GLU A 177 31.62 11.02 -50.22
N ASN A 178 32.43 10.13 -50.80
CA ASN A 178 31.97 8.81 -51.22
C ASN A 178 32.37 7.77 -50.16
N LEU A 179 31.41 7.36 -49.33
CA LEU A 179 31.67 6.42 -48.24
C LEU A 179 32.13 5.04 -48.72
N LYS A 180 31.66 4.56 -49.89
CA LYS A 180 32.13 3.28 -50.44
C LYS A 180 33.63 3.35 -50.76
N LEU A 181 34.07 4.45 -51.36
CA LEU A 181 35.49 4.68 -51.67
C LEU A 181 36.35 4.78 -50.40
N VAL A 182 35.84 5.42 -49.35
CA VAL A 182 36.51 5.48 -48.03
C VAL A 182 36.71 4.07 -47.48
N VAL A 183 35.67 3.24 -47.49
CA VAL A 183 35.75 1.84 -47.02
C VAL A 183 36.74 1.03 -47.84
N SER A 184 36.70 1.13 -49.17
CA SER A 184 37.66 0.45 -50.05
C SER A 184 39.10 0.92 -49.83
N THR A 185 39.32 2.22 -49.58
CA THR A 185 40.65 2.75 -49.25
C THR A 185 41.14 2.19 -47.92
N LEU A 186 40.29 2.13 -46.89
CA LEU A 186 40.65 1.54 -45.59
C LEU A 186 40.96 0.03 -45.69
N ALA A 187 40.18 -0.71 -46.47
CA ALA A 187 40.41 -2.13 -46.69
C ALA A 187 41.75 -2.41 -47.39
N LYS A 188 42.13 -1.57 -48.37
CA LYS A 188 43.42 -1.68 -49.05
C LYS A 188 44.61 -1.50 -48.11
N ILE A 189 44.50 -0.63 -47.09
CA ILE A 189 45.56 -0.42 -46.09
C ILE A 189 45.86 -1.72 -45.33
N VAL A 190 44.84 -2.53 -45.07
CA VAL A 190 44.97 -3.83 -44.38
C VAL A 190 45.09 -5.02 -45.35
N ASN A 191 45.35 -4.75 -46.63
CA ASN A 191 45.51 -5.74 -47.70
C ASN A 191 44.29 -6.67 -47.88
N VAL A 192 43.07 -6.14 -47.69
CA VAL A 192 41.81 -6.84 -47.95
C VAL A 192 41.10 -6.19 -49.14
N GLU A 193 40.73 -6.98 -50.14
CA GLU A 193 40.01 -6.47 -51.31
C GLU A 193 38.51 -6.34 -51.02
N VAL A 194 38.01 -5.11 -50.96
CA VAL A 194 36.59 -4.79 -50.80
C VAL A 194 36.10 -4.01 -52.02
N LYS A 195 35.29 -4.68 -52.85
CA LYS A 195 34.59 -4.10 -54.00
C LYS A 195 33.27 -3.47 -53.58
N GLU A 196 32.74 -2.56 -54.40
CA GLU A 196 31.47 -1.88 -54.11
C GLU A 196 30.26 -2.84 -54.07
N GLU A 197 30.32 -3.95 -54.79
CA GLU A 197 29.29 -5.03 -54.80
C GLU A 197 29.20 -5.79 -53.47
N HIS A 198 30.24 -5.71 -52.64
CA HIS A 198 30.26 -6.32 -51.32
C HIS A 198 29.58 -5.45 -50.26
N ILE A 199 29.27 -4.20 -50.58
CA ILE A 199 28.66 -3.22 -49.68
C ILE A 199 27.20 -3.03 -50.06
N ASP A 200 26.29 -3.48 -49.20
CA ASP A 200 24.85 -3.31 -49.39
C ASP A 200 24.45 -1.86 -49.06
N LYS A 201 24.77 -1.41 -47.84
CA LYS A 201 24.45 -0.04 -47.38
C LYS A 201 25.65 0.61 -46.71
N THR A 202 25.78 1.92 -46.90
CA THR A 202 26.76 2.72 -46.18
C THR A 202 26.20 4.12 -45.93
N TYR A 203 26.34 4.59 -44.69
CA TYR A 203 25.85 5.90 -44.28
C TYR A 203 26.57 6.38 -43.02
N ARG A 204 26.55 7.70 -42.81
CA ARG A 204 26.97 8.30 -41.54
C ARG A 204 25.80 8.37 -40.58
N LEU A 205 26.04 7.97 -39.33
CA LEU A 205 25.08 8.12 -38.26
C LEU A 205 25.02 9.59 -37.83
N ARG A 206 23.81 10.17 -37.75
CA ARG A 206 23.64 11.54 -37.26
C ARG A 206 24.12 11.62 -35.80
N HIS A 207 25.03 12.52 -35.51
CA HIS A 207 25.59 12.74 -34.19
C HIS A 207 25.70 14.24 -33.89
N LYS A 208 25.68 14.63 -32.62
CA LYS A 208 25.77 16.05 -32.21
C LYS A 208 27.04 16.74 -32.71
N ASN A 209 28.15 15.99 -32.81
CA ASN A 209 29.39 16.42 -33.45
C ASN A 209 29.42 15.91 -34.88
N GLU A 210 29.03 16.75 -35.84
CA GLU A 210 28.97 16.37 -37.25
C GLU A 210 30.35 16.04 -37.87
N ASN A 211 31.42 16.64 -37.36
CA ASN A 211 32.74 16.52 -37.97
C ASN A 211 33.33 15.10 -37.89
N ASN A 212 32.95 14.29 -36.89
CA ASN A 212 33.46 12.92 -36.68
C ASN A 212 32.34 11.89 -36.48
N SER A 213 31.22 12.07 -37.19
CA SER A 213 30.12 11.07 -37.17
C SER A 213 30.59 9.69 -37.63
N ARG A 214 30.11 8.64 -36.98
CA ARG A 214 30.46 7.25 -37.28
C ARG A 214 29.92 6.83 -38.65
N ILE A 215 30.67 6.00 -39.36
CA ILE A 215 30.26 5.40 -40.63
C ILE A 215 29.79 3.97 -40.33
N ILE A 216 28.53 3.68 -40.67
CA ILE A 216 28.00 2.31 -40.64
C ILE A 216 28.09 1.72 -42.03
N VAL A 217 28.64 0.52 -42.12
CA VAL A 217 28.75 -0.26 -43.36
C VAL A 217 28.04 -1.59 -43.16
N GLU A 218 27.07 -1.90 -44.00
CA GLU A 218 26.39 -3.19 -44.06
C GLU A 218 26.97 -3.97 -45.25
N PHE A 219 27.61 -5.10 -44.97
CA PHE A 219 28.16 -5.98 -46.00
C PHE A 219 27.14 -7.01 -46.47
N THR A 220 27.22 -7.39 -47.75
CA THR A 220 26.40 -8.47 -48.30
C THR A 220 26.75 -9.82 -47.69
N ASN A 221 28.03 -10.04 -47.36
CA ASN A 221 28.54 -11.28 -46.76
C ASN A 221 29.33 -11.00 -45.48
N LYS A 222 29.02 -11.76 -44.42
CA LYS A 222 29.71 -11.74 -43.13
C LYS A 222 31.20 -12.07 -43.22
N GLU A 223 31.59 -12.92 -44.16
CA GLU A 223 32.99 -13.34 -44.34
C GLU A 223 33.90 -12.16 -44.66
N ILE A 224 33.44 -11.22 -45.49
CA ILE A 224 34.21 -10.03 -45.88
C ILE A 224 34.46 -9.14 -44.65
N LYS A 225 33.43 -8.93 -43.84
CA LYS A 225 33.54 -8.24 -42.56
C LYS A 225 34.55 -8.94 -41.63
N ASN A 226 34.45 -10.26 -41.48
CA ASN A 226 35.33 -11.03 -40.62
C ASN A 226 36.79 -10.99 -41.08
N ASN A 227 37.03 -11.07 -42.39
CA ASN A 227 38.36 -10.96 -42.97
C ASN A 227 38.97 -9.58 -42.67
N LEU A 228 38.19 -8.51 -42.83
CA LEU A 228 38.61 -7.15 -42.50
C LEU A 228 38.91 -6.98 -41.01
N LEU A 229 38.03 -7.47 -40.12
CA LEU A 229 38.24 -7.43 -38.67
C LEU A 229 39.48 -8.23 -38.24
N THR A 230 39.70 -9.39 -38.84
CA THR A 230 40.85 -10.25 -38.55
C THR A 230 42.15 -9.61 -39.03
N ALA A 231 42.13 -8.93 -40.18
CA ALA A 231 43.29 -8.20 -40.69
C ALA A 231 43.63 -6.96 -39.84
N ILE A 232 42.62 -6.29 -39.28
CA ILE A 232 42.80 -5.10 -38.42
C ILE A 232 43.33 -5.48 -37.02
N ASN A 233 42.89 -6.60 -36.45
CA ASN A 233 43.29 -7.03 -35.10
C ASN A 233 44.10 -8.34 -35.12
N PRO A 234 45.43 -8.29 -35.32
CA PRO A 234 46.27 -9.48 -35.21
C PRO A 234 46.29 -10.10 -33.80
N GLU A 235 45.98 -9.33 -32.75
CA GLU A 235 45.96 -9.79 -31.35
C GLU A 235 44.80 -10.74 -30.98
N LEU A 236 43.72 -10.82 -31.78
CA LEU A 236 42.61 -11.74 -31.50
C LEU A 236 42.99 -13.22 -31.70
N LYS A 237 44.11 -13.53 -32.37
CA LYS A 237 44.63 -14.90 -32.48
C LYS A 237 45.16 -15.48 -31.17
N GLN A 238 45.59 -14.66 -30.21
CA GLN A 238 46.21 -15.15 -28.98
C GLN A 238 45.21 -15.45 -27.84
N LYS A 239 44.00 -14.89 -27.86
CA LYS A 239 43.01 -15.07 -26.77
C LYS A 239 41.98 -16.19 -26.99
N CYS A 240 41.96 -16.83 -28.16
CA CYS A 240 41.05 -17.97 -28.42
C CYS A 240 41.71 -19.34 -28.25
N LEU A 241 42.96 -19.40 -27.79
CA LEU A 241 43.74 -20.64 -27.55
C LEU A 241 44.18 -20.80 -26.09
N SER A 242 43.59 -20.04 -25.16
CA SER A 242 43.86 -20.10 -23.71
C SER A 242 42.58 -20.22 -22.91
#